data_AF-A0A0P7VLT1-F1
#
_entry.id   AF-A0A0P7VLT1-F1
#
_cell.length_a   1.000
_cell.length_b   1.000
_cell.length_c   1.000
_cell.angle_alpha   90.00
_cell.angle_beta   90.00
_cell.angle_gamma   90.00
#
_symmetry.space_group_name_H-M   'P 1'
#
loop_
_entity.id
_entity.type
_entity.pdbx_description
1 polymer ?
#
loop_
_entity_poly.entity_id
_entity_poly.type
_entity_poly.pdbx_seq_one_letter_code
_entity_poly.pdbx_strand_id
1 'polypeptide(L)' 'MFEKNILTFNPGWDSNANETDDFTDVRDIQRALKKQGIQLETEADERSSGPASFMVADPDGNPVLVDQHVSRPAS' A
#
# COMPACT_ATOMS: atom_id res chain seq x y z
N MET A 1 -10.29 15.30 -3.11
CA MET A 1 -11.22 14.94 -2.01
C MET A 1 -11.88 13.64 -2.43
N PHE A 2 -11.67 12.54 -1.70
CA PHE A 2 -12.31 11.26 -2.01
C PHE A 2 -13.78 11.31 -1.58
N GLU A 3 -14.69 10.81 -2.41
CA GLU A 3 -16.15 10.88 -2.17
C GLU A 3 -16.63 9.91 -1.07
N LYS A 4 -15.83 8.90 -0.76
CA LYS A 4 -16.06 7.93 0.32
C LYS A 4 -14.90 7.98 1.29
N ASN A 5 -15.15 7.63 2.56
CA ASN A 5 -14.09 7.35 3.51
C ASN A 5 -13.16 6.27 2.93
N ILE A 6 -11.86 6.49 3.06
CA ILE A 6 -10.84 5.55 2.60
C ILE A 6 -10.06 5.07 3.82
N LEU A 7 -9.88 3.75 3.90
CA LEU A 7 -8.96 3.19 4.87
C LEU A 7 -7.57 3.19 4.25
N THR A 8 -6.63 3.89 4.89
CA THR A 8 -5.25 3.98 4.39
C THR A 8 -4.30 3.24 5.33
N PHE A 9 -3.49 2.36 4.75
CA PHE A 9 -2.33 1.76 5.41
C PHE A 9 -1.07 2.43 4.87
N ASN A 10 -0.19 2.87 5.76
CA ASN A 10 1.04 3.57 5.40
C ASN A 10 2.27 2.74 5.84
N PRO A 11 2.68 1.72 5.08
CA PRO A 11 3.90 0.97 5.39
C PRO A 11 5.10 1.92 5.53
N GLY A 12 5.89 1.67 6.57
CA GLY A 12 7.05 2.49 6.90
C GLY A 12 6.74 3.67 7.79
N TRP A 13 5.48 3.89 8.21
CA TRP A 13 5.11 4.88 9.22
C TRP A 13 4.47 4.25 10.46
N ASP A 14 4.78 4.83 11.64
CA ASP A 14 4.07 4.54 12.88
C ASP A 14 2.74 5.32 12.99
N SER A 15 2.02 5.12 14.09
CA SER A 15 0.73 5.81 14.34
C SER A 15 0.85 7.34 14.49
N ASN A 16 2.06 7.88 14.61
CA ASN A 16 2.34 9.31 14.68
C ASN A 16 2.97 9.85 13.39
N ALA A 17 2.98 9.07 12.30
CA ALA A 17 3.59 9.40 11.01
C ALA A 17 5.12 9.59 11.05
N ASN A 18 5.80 8.95 12.01
CA ASN A 18 7.26 8.85 11.98
C ASN A 18 7.70 7.68 11.11
N GLU A 19 8.81 7.83 10.40
CA GLU A 19 9.40 6.74 9.62
C GLU A 19 9.88 5.59 10.51
N THR A 20 9.67 4.37 10.05
CA THR A 20 10.09 3.12 10.70
C THR A 20 10.96 2.31 9.75
N ASP A 21 12.04 1.71 10.26
CA ASP A 21 13.00 0.97 9.42
C ASP A 21 12.51 -0.43 9.02
N ASP A 22 11.62 -1.04 9.80
CA ASP A 22 11.11 -2.39 9.58
C ASP A 22 9.63 -2.37 9.16
N PHE A 23 9.39 -2.66 7.89
CA PHE A 23 8.05 -2.76 7.31
C PHE A 23 8.09 -3.63 6.05
N THR A 24 6.93 -4.10 5.61
CA THR A 24 6.81 -4.82 4.33
C THR A 24 6.63 -3.81 3.20
N ASP A 25 7.45 -3.89 2.15
CA ASP A 25 7.32 -3.01 0.98
C ASP A 25 5.95 -3.18 0.32
N VAL A 26 5.35 -2.07 -0.10
CA VAL A 26 4.04 -2.02 -0.78
C VAL A 26 3.96 -2.96 -1.99
N ARG A 27 5.08 -3.21 -2.68
CA ARG A 27 5.14 -4.13 -3.83
C ARG A 27 5.09 -5.60 -3.40
N ASP A 28 5.66 -5.93 -2.24
CA ASP A 28 5.53 -7.27 -1.65
C ASP A 28 4.10 -7.54 -1.19
N ILE A 29 3.46 -6.54 -0.57
CA ILE A 29 2.03 -6.61 -0.19
C ILE A 29 1.17 -6.83 -1.44
N GLN A 30 1.35 -6.01 -2.48
CA GLN A 30 0.67 -6.17 -3.77
C GLN A 30 0.84 -7.59 -4.34
N ARG A 31 2.07 -8.12 -4.40
CA ARG A 31 2.34 -9.47 -4.91
C ARG A 31 1.60 -10.55 -4.10
N ALA A 32 1.58 -10.41 -2.77
CA ALA A 32 0.88 -11.34 -1.90
C ALA A 32 -0.63 -11.35 -2.17
N LEU A 33 -1.24 -10.16 -2.32
CA LEU A 33 -2.67 -10.03 -2.63
C LEU A 33 -3.01 -10.60 -4.02
N LYS A 34 -2.23 -10.27 -5.05
CA LYS A 34 -2.42 -10.80 -6.41
C LYS A 34 -2.32 -12.33 -6.44
N LYS A 35 -1.39 -12.92 -5.66
CA LYS A 35 -1.26 -14.39 -5.53
C LYS A 35 -2.49 -15.04 -4.89
N GLN A 36 -3.22 -14.31 -4.05
CA GLN A 36 -4.47 -14.76 -3.43
C GLN A 36 -5.69 -14.54 -4.34
N GLY A 37 -5.50 -14.02 -5.56
CA GLY A 37 -6.59 -13.76 -6.51
C GLY A 37 -7.35 -12.47 -6.25
N ILE A 38 -6.83 -11.58 -5.39
CA ILE A 38 -7.42 -10.28 -5.13
C ILE A 38 -7.11 -9.34 -6.31
N GLN A 39 -8.15 -8.70 -6.85
CA GLN A 39 -8.02 -7.72 -7.92
C GLN A 39 -7.67 -6.36 -7.34
N LEU A 40 -6.69 -5.68 -7.93
CA LEU A 40 -6.29 -4.32 -7.55
C LEU A 40 -6.88 -3.33 -8.55
N GLU A 41 -7.36 -2.19 -8.05
CA GLU A 41 -7.90 -1.11 -8.89
C GLU A 41 -6.77 -0.28 -9.51
N THR A 42 -5.69 -0.08 -8.75
CA THR A 42 -4.42 0.49 -9.22
C THR A 42 -3.28 -0.37 -8.73
N GLU A 43 -2.13 -0.33 -9.39
CA GLU A 43 -0.95 -1.12 -9.02
C GLU A 43 0.26 -0.20 -8.82
N ALA A 44 1.09 -0.54 -7.84
CA ALA A 44 2.41 0.06 -7.66
C ALA A 44 3.36 -0.43 -8.77
N ASP A 45 4.21 0.45 -9.29
CA ASP A 45 5.26 0.07 -10.23
C ASP A 45 6.33 -0.77 -9.53
N GLU A 46 6.37 -2.07 -9.85
CA GLU A 46 7.30 -3.02 -9.26
C GLU A 46 8.78 -2.75 -9.57
N ARG A 47 9.08 -1.87 -10.54
CA ARG A 47 10.45 -1.48 -10.91
C ARG A 47 10.95 -0.25 -10.15
N SER A 48 10.06 0.52 -9.53
CA SER A 48 10.41 1.72 -8.77
C SER A 48 10.95 1.40 -7.37
N SER A 49 11.81 2.23 -6.80
CA SER A 49 12.38 2.05 -5.46
C SER A 49 11.93 3.09 -4.43
N GLY A 50 11.32 4.18 -4.89
CA GLY A 50 10.81 5.25 -4.05
C GLY A 50 9.37 5.01 -3.57
N PRO A 51 8.69 6.09 -3.14
CA PRO A 51 7.29 6.06 -2.74
C PRO A 51 6.40 5.41 -3.81
N ALA A 52 5.41 4.64 -3.38
CA ALA A 52 4.46 3.99 -4.26
C ALA A 52 3.18 3.59 -3.51
N SER A 53 2.11 3.40 -4.27
CA SER A 53 0.82 3.02 -3.72
C SER A 53 0.05 2.11 -4.65
N PHE A 54 -0.93 1.41 -4.10
CA PHE A 54 -1.95 0.68 -4.84
C PHE A 54 -3.30 0.78 -4.10
N MET A 55 -4.39 0.57 -4.84
CA MET A 55 -5.74 0.61 -4.29
C MET A 55 -6.46 -0.72 -4.55
N VAL A 56 -7.29 -1.12 -3.60
CA VAL A 56 -8.15 -2.30 -3.68
C VAL A 56 -9.51 -1.97 -3.07
N ALA A 57 -10.58 -2.58 -3.58
CA ALA A 57 -11.89 -2.55 -2.95
C ALA A 57 -12.07 -3.75 -2.03
N ASP A 58 -12.58 -3.53 -0.82
CA ASP A 58 -13.03 -4.61 0.05
C ASP A 58 -14.32 -5.27 -0.50
N PRO A 59 -14.79 -6.39 0.08
CA PRO A 59 -16.01 -7.06 -0.38
C PRO A 59 -17.29 -6.20 -0.33
N ASP A 60 -17.31 -5.14 0.48
CA ASP A 60 -18.42 -4.19 0.60
C ASP A 60 -18.27 -3.01 -0.37
N GLY A 61 -17.18 -2.96 -1.15
CA GLY A 61 -16.88 -1.90 -2.12
C GLY A 61 -16.31 -0.63 -1.49
N ASN A 62 -15.74 -0.71 -0.29
CA ASN A 62 -15.00 0.41 0.30
C ASN A 62 -13.56 0.42 -0.24
N PRO A 63 -13.03 1.60 -0.61
CA PRO A 63 -11.65 1.70 -1.07
C PRO A 63 -10.70 1.54 0.11
N VAL A 64 -9.65 0.74 -0.12
CA VAL A 64 -8.49 0.60 0.75
C VAL A 64 -7.27 1.03 -0.05
N LEU A 65 -6.54 2.02 0.49
CA LEU A 65 -5.29 2.52 -0.08
C LEU A 65 -4.13 1.99 0.74
N VAL A 66 -3.12 1.44 0.07
CA VAL A 66 -1.81 1.19 0.69
C VAL A 66 -0.84 2.20 0.10
N ASP A 67 -0.37 3.15 0.91
CA ASP A 67 0.41 4.31 0.49
C ASP A 67 1.76 4.36 1.21
N GLN A 68 2.82 3.91 0.54
CA GLN A 68 4.16 3.96 1.09
C GLN A 68 4.83 5.28 0.68
N HIS A 69 5.10 6.14 1.67
CA HIS A 69 5.74 7.45 1.47
C HIS A 69 7.27 7.43 1.49
N VAL A 70 7.87 6.28 1.80
CA VAL A 70 9.32 6.10 1.94
C VAL A 70 9.87 5.19 0.83
N SER A 71 11.20 5.19 0.68
CA SER A 71 11.87 4.23 -0.21
C SER A 71 11.72 2.79 0.32
N ARG A 72 12.05 1.79 -0.50
CA ARG A 72 12.04 0.39 -0.05
C ARG A 72 12.87 0.21 1.23
N PRO A 73 12.44 -0.66 2.16
CA PRO A 73 13.23 -0.99 3.35
C PRO A 73 14.55 -1.62 2.92
N ALA A 74 15.61 -1.37 3.69
CA ALA A 74 16.88 -2.05 3.49
C ALA A 74 16.71 -3.55 3.83
N SER A 75 17.22 -4.42 2.95
CA SER A 75 17.18 -5.89 3.14
C SER A 75 18.17 -6.39 4.18
#